data_AF-A0A925K044-F1
#
_entry.id   AF-A0A925K044-F1
#
_cell.length_a   1.000
_cell.length_b   1.000
_cell.length_c   1.000
_cell.angle_alpha   90.00
_cell.angle_beta   90.00
_cell.angle_gamma   90.00
#
_symmetry.space_group_name_H-M   'P 1'
#
loop_
_entity.id
_entity.type
_entity.pdbx_description
1 polymer ?
#
loop_
_entity_poly.entity_id
_entity_poly.type
_entity_poly.pdbx_seq_one_letter_code
_entity_poly.pdbx_strand_id
1 'polypeptide(L)'
;MTVTIARKEFTEMLRDGRFRASAVIIFLLLVTALALGVANYSDVRREQREAQARDREAWLAQGERNPHSAAHFGKYAFKPSPPLAFLDRGLNSYTGVAVWMEAHYQNSSRNRPIEDATTAGRFGELTAATVLQLLVPLVVILLAFAAFAGEREQGTLRQLLSLGVGREKLAVGKAAGIAAALAALLVPATIIGVLALVLATSRDGALAGAGRFAFLALSYLLYFGAMLGVALAASAFFRTARTTLVA
;
A
#
# COMPACT_ATOMS: atom_id res chain seq x y z
N MET A 1 -33.08 -4.24 8.32
CA MET A 1 -32.41 -5.40 8.94
C MET A 1 -30.91 -5.42 8.65
N THR A 2 -30.46 -5.49 7.39
CA THR A 2 -29.02 -5.49 7.04
C THR A 2 -28.25 -4.28 7.60
N VAL A 3 -28.81 -3.08 7.46
CA VAL A 3 -28.22 -1.84 8.02
C VAL A 3 -28.13 -1.89 9.55
N THR A 4 -29.13 -2.49 10.21
CA THR A 4 -29.15 -2.64 11.67
C THR A 4 -28.02 -3.57 12.14
N ILE A 5 -27.83 -4.70 11.44
CA ILE A 5 -26.74 -5.64 11.70
C ILE A 5 -25.39 -4.95 11.47
N ALA A 6 -25.21 -4.26 10.34
CA ALA A 6 -23.99 -3.52 10.03
C ALA A 6 -23.65 -2.46 11.09
N ARG A 7 -24.65 -1.69 11.54
CA ARG A 7 -24.48 -0.68 12.60
C ARG A 7 -24.08 -1.32 13.92
N LYS A 8 -24.68 -2.45 14.28
CA LYS A 8 -24.32 -3.22 15.49
C LYS A 8 -22.86 -3.66 15.43
N GLU A 9 -22.46 -4.32 14.36
CA GLU A 9 -21.08 -4.82 14.16
C GLU A 9 -20.07 -3.67 14.19
N PHE A 10 -20.34 -2.59 13.46
CA PHE A 10 -19.50 -1.38 13.50
C PHE A 10 -19.37 -0.80 14.91
N THR A 11 -20.48 -0.72 15.65
CA THR A 11 -20.48 -0.17 17.02
C THR A 11 -19.72 -1.05 18.00
N GLU A 12 -19.86 -2.38 17.89
CA GLU A 12 -19.11 -3.34 18.71
C GLU A 12 -17.61 -3.24 18.44
N MET A 13 -17.21 -3.17 17.16
CA MET A 13 -15.81 -3.00 16.78
C MET A 13 -15.21 -1.71 17.31
N LEU A 14 -15.91 -0.58 17.17
CA LEU A 14 -15.43 0.70 17.73
C LEU A 14 -15.32 0.69 19.26
N ARG A 15 -16.07 -0.16 19.95
CA ARG A 15 -16.02 -0.29 21.41
C ARG A 15 -14.96 -1.29 21.87
N ASP A 16 -14.50 -2.17 21.00
CA ASP A 16 -13.42 -3.11 21.30
C ASP A 16 -12.08 -2.36 21.41
N GLY A 17 -11.50 -2.37 22.62
CA GLY A 17 -10.19 -1.76 22.90
C GLY A 17 -9.06 -2.36 22.07
N ARG A 18 -9.15 -3.65 21.70
CA ARG A 18 -8.15 -4.33 20.86
C ARG A 18 -8.16 -3.76 19.45
N PHE A 19 -9.35 -3.60 18.85
CA PHE A 19 -9.48 -2.97 17.55
C PHE A 19 -8.98 -1.53 17.58
N ARG A 20 -9.40 -0.73 18.57
CA ARG A 20 -8.95 0.66 18.71
C ARG A 20 -7.44 0.77 18.78
N ALA A 21 -6.79 -0.06 19.60
CA ALA A 21 -5.33 -0.08 19.71
C ALA A 21 -4.66 -0.45 18.39
N SER A 22 -5.09 -1.54 17.75
CA SER A 22 -4.56 -1.98 16.45
C SER A 22 -4.77 -0.93 15.36
N ALA A 23 -5.95 -0.29 15.31
CA ALA A 23 -6.28 0.75 14.36
C ALA A 23 -5.40 1.99 14.55
N VAL A 24 -5.19 2.44 15.78
CA VAL A 24 -4.27 3.56 16.07
C VAL A 24 -2.85 3.23 15.66
N ILE A 25 -2.35 2.04 16.00
CA ILE A 25 -0.99 1.60 15.63
C ILE A 25 -0.83 1.59 14.10
N ILE A 26 -1.77 0.97 13.38
CA ILE A 26 -1.69 0.90 11.91
C ILE A 26 -1.86 2.26 11.27
N PHE A 27 -2.73 3.11 11.80
CA PHE A 27 -2.88 4.47 11.32
C PHE A 27 -1.57 5.25 11.44
N LEU A 28 -0.92 5.20 12.62
CA LEU A 28 0.37 5.83 12.85
C LEU A 28 1.46 5.25 11.95
N LEU A 29 1.49 3.94 11.75
CA LEU A 29 2.42 3.30 10.82
C LEU A 29 2.20 3.75 9.37
N LEU A 30 0.95 3.84 8.92
CA LEU A 30 0.61 4.32 7.57
C LEU A 30 1.04 5.78 7.37
N VAL A 31 0.70 6.66 8.31
CA VAL A 31 1.08 8.08 8.23
C VAL A 31 2.60 8.24 8.24
N THR A 32 3.30 7.50 9.11
CA THR A 32 4.76 7.52 9.19
C THR A 32 5.38 7.00 7.89
N ALA A 33 4.90 5.87 7.37
CA ALA A 33 5.40 5.29 6.13
C ALA A 33 5.16 6.22 4.92
N LEU A 34 4.01 6.89 4.85
CA LEU A 34 3.72 7.89 3.83
C LEU A 34 4.65 9.10 3.95
N ALA A 35 4.88 9.61 5.15
CA ALA A 35 5.77 10.74 5.38
C ALA A 35 7.22 10.41 4.95
N LEU A 36 7.74 9.25 5.37
CA LEU A 36 9.05 8.75 4.96
C LEU A 36 9.13 8.51 3.45
N GLY A 37 8.05 7.99 2.86
CA GLY A 37 7.94 7.77 1.43
C GLY A 37 8.00 9.07 0.63
N VAL A 38 7.29 10.11 1.07
CA VAL A 38 7.32 11.44 0.42
C VAL A 38 8.71 12.07 0.54
N ALA A 39 9.32 12.03 1.73
CA ALA A 39 10.67 12.55 1.93
C ALA A 39 11.66 11.86 0.98
N ASN A 40 11.68 10.52 0.98
CA ASN A 40 12.54 9.75 0.09
C ASN A 40 12.27 10.04 -1.40
N TYR A 41 11.01 10.10 -1.81
CA TYR A 41 10.65 10.43 -3.19
C TYR A 41 11.18 11.80 -3.61
N SER A 42 11.06 12.80 -2.71
CA SER A 42 11.56 14.16 -2.97
C SER A 42 13.09 14.21 -3.07
N ASP A 43 13.80 13.47 -2.22
CA ASP A 43 15.26 13.39 -2.21
C ASP A 43 15.80 12.73 -3.47
N VAL A 44 15.26 11.56 -3.84
CA VAL A 44 15.66 10.84 -5.06
C VAL A 44 15.41 11.69 -6.29
N ARG A 45 14.28 12.40 -6.35
CA ARG A 45 13.97 13.31 -7.46
C ARG A 45 14.92 14.50 -7.54
N ARG A 46 15.35 15.03 -6.40
CA ARG A 46 16.33 16.13 -6.34
C ARG A 46 17.69 15.64 -6.83
N GLU A 47 18.19 14.53 -6.29
CA GLU A 47 19.47 13.93 -6.68
C GLU A 47 19.49 13.57 -8.17
N GLN A 48 18.40 12.99 -8.68
CA GLN A 48 18.27 12.69 -10.11
C GLN A 48 18.41 13.94 -10.98
N ARG A 49 17.76 15.05 -10.61
CA ARG A 49 17.81 16.31 -11.37
C ARG A 49 19.19 16.93 -11.33
N GLU A 50 19.84 16.92 -10.17
CA GLU A 50 21.21 17.41 -10.02
C GLU A 50 22.20 16.58 -10.85
N ALA A 51 22.10 15.26 -10.81
CA ALA A 51 22.94 14.37 -11.61
C ALA A 51 22.71 14.57 -13.11
N GLN A 52 21.46 14.71 -13.54
CA GLN A 52 21.10 15.04 -14.94
C GLN A 52 21.68 16.38 -15.39
N ALA A 53 21.64 17.41 -14.53
CA ALA A 53 22.17 18.73 -14.84
C ALA A 53 23.70 18.69 -14.99
N ARG A 54 24.41 18.03 -14.07
CA ARG A 54 25.88 17.87 -14.13
C ARG A 54 26.34 17.04 -15.33
N ASP A 55 25.67 15.93 -15.62
CA ASP A 55 25.97 15.11 -16.81
C ASP A 55 25.78 15.92 -18.10
N ARG A 56 24.71 16.73 -18.17
CA ARG A 56 24.46 17.61 -19.32
C ARG A 56 25.51 18.70 -19.44
N GLU A 57 25.95 19.30 -18.34
CA GLU A 57 27.01 20.30 -18.33
C GLU A 57 28.33 19.69 -18.84
N ALA A 58 28.71 18.52 -18.33
CA ALA A 58 29.90 17.78 -18.79
C ALA A 58 29.82 17.43 -20.28
N TRP A 59 28.66 16.97 -20.76
CA TRP A 59 28.42 16.70 -22.18
C TRP A 59 28.59 17.95 -23.06
N LEU A 60 28.10 19.10 -22.62
CA LEU A 60 28.23 20.36 -23.36
C LEU A 60 29.66 20.93 -23.30
N ALA A 61 30.39 20.65 -22.22
CA ALA A 61 31.77 21.09 -22.01
C ALA A 61 32.83 20.20 -22.70
N GLN A 62 32.43 19.21 -23.51
CA GLN A 62 33.35 18.27 -24.18
C GLN A 62 34.27 18.89 -25.25
N GLY A 63 34.07 20.18 -25.56
CA GLY A 63 34.77 20.94 -26.60
C GLY A 63 34.27 20.65 -28.02
N GLU A 64 34.93 21.22 -29.01
CA GLU A 64 34.64 20.92 -30.41
C GLU A 64 35.05 19.48 -30.74
N ARG A 65 34.06 18.67 -31.13
CA ARG A 65 34.25 17.29 -31.57
C ARG A 65 33.40 17.01 -32.79
N ASN A 66 33.87 16.13 -33.67
CA ASN A 66 33.02 15.60 -34.72
C ASN A 66 31.88 14.74 -34.10
N PRO A 67 30.73 14.61 -34.78
CA PRO A 67 29.57 13.91 -34.21
C PRO A 67 29.83 12.47 -33.76
N HIS A 68 30.74 11.76 -34.44
CA HIS A 68 31.10 10.39 -34.08
C HIS A 68 31.92 10.34 -32.78
N SER A 69 32.95 11.17 -32.65
CA SER A 69 33.75 11.28 -31.42
C SER A 69 32.93 11.82 -30.24
N ALA A 70 31.95 12.69 -30.48
CA ALA A 70 31.00 13.12 -29.46
C ALA A 70 30.15 11.94 -28.97
N ALA A 71 29.65 11.08 -29.88
CA ALA A 71 28.88 9.90 -29.50
C ALA A 71 29.68 8.90 -28.62
N HIS A 72 31.00 8.84 -28.77
CA HIS A 72 31.90 8.05 -27.90
C HIS A 72 32.25 8.75 -26.57
N PHE A 73 32.10 10.07 -26.45
CA PHE A 73 32.26 10.76 -25.15
C PHE A 73 31.23 10.24 -24.13
N GLY A 74 30.06 9.84 -24.64
CA GLY A 74 28.99 9.23 -23.88
C GLY A 74 28.32 10.16 -22.86
N LYS A 75 27.16 9.72 -22.35
CA LYS A 75 26.41 10.44 -21.32
C LYS A 75 25.53 9.50 -20.51
N TYR A 76 25.14 9.90 -19.31
CA TYR A 76 24.20 9.12 -18.52
C TYR A 76 22.74 9.37 -18.93
N ALA A 77 21.95 8.30 -18.94
CA ALA A 77 20.50 8.36 -18.85
C ALA A 77 20.07 7.91 -17.45
N PHE A 78 19.39 8.81 -16.73
CA PHE A 78 18.91 8.54 -15.37
C PHE A 78 17.45 8.14 -15.36
N LYS A 79 17.12 7.07 -14.65
CA LYS A 79 15.77 6.50 -14.54
C LYS A 79 14.84 7.44 -13.76
N PRO A 80 13.69 7.87 -14.32
CA PRO A 80 12.71 8.69 -13.60
C PRO A 80 12.01 7.91 -12.48
N SER A 81 11.83 8.56 -11.32
CA SER A 81 10.98 8.03 -10.25
C SER A 81 9.49 8.21 -10.62
N PRO A 82 8.68 7.13 -10.64
CA PRO A 82 7.26 7.24 -10.96
C PRO A 82 6.47 7.94 -9.83
N PRO A 83 5.34 8.61 -10.13
CA PRO A 83 4.61 9.42 -9.14
C PRO A 83 4.13 8.69 -7.88
N LEU A 84 3.96 7.37 -7.93
CA LEU A 84 3.52 6.56 -6.78
C LEU A 84 4.67 5.87 -6.03
N ALA A 85 5.93 6.17 -6.37
CA ALA A 85 7.10 5.58 -5.71
C ALA A 85 7.18 5.91 -4.20
N PHE A 86 6.49 6.97 -3.75
CA PHE A 86 6.39 7.30 -2.32
C PHE A 86 5.49 6.31 -1.55
N LEU A 87 4.55 5.65 -2.22
CA LEU A 87 3.64 4.67 -1.61
C LEU A 87 4.24 3.26 -1.68
N ASP A 88 4.75 2.91 -2.86
CA ASP A 88 5.41 1.64 -3.15
C ASP A 88 6.60 1.86 -4.09
N ARG A 89 7.79 1.45 -3.66
CA ARG A 89 9.03 1.57 -4.44
C ARG A 89 9.16 0.46 -5.48
N GLY A 90 8.37 -0.61 -5.38
CA GLY A 90 8.40 -1.76 -6.27
C GLY A 90 9.82 -2.30 -6.45
N LEU A 91 10.28 -2.39 -7.69
CA LEU A 91 11.61 -2.89 -8.02
C LEU A 91 12.71 -1.81 -8.00
N ASN A 92 12.40 -0.55 -7.68
CA ASN A 92 13.35 0.55 -7.85
C ASN A 92 14.65 0.35 -7.05
N SER A 93 14.57 -0.17 -5.83
CA SER A 93 15.76 -0.47 -5.01
C SER A 93 16.65 -1.56 -5.62
N TYR A 94 16.07 -2.44 -6.46
CA TYR A 94 16.73 -3.59 -7.05
C TYR A 94 17.06 -3.40 -8.53
N THR A 95 16.73 -2.27 -9.14
CA THR A 95 17.11 -1.93 -10.52
C THR A 95 18.14 -0.82 -10.50
N GLY A 96 19.05 -0.78 -11.47
CA GLY A 96 19.97 0.35 -11.58
C GLY A 96 19.23 1.65 -11.89
N VAL A 97 19.73 2.77 -11.39
CA VAL A 97 19.14 4.11 -11.59
C VAL A 97 19.76 4.90 -12.74
N ALA A 98 20.87 4.42 -13.30
CA ALA A 98 21.55 5.07 -14.43
C ALA A 98 22.05 4.07 -15.46
N VAL A 99 22.09 4.47 -16.73
CA VAL A 99 22.72 3.73 -17.84
C VAL A 99 23.71 4.67 -18.53
N TRP A 100 24.92 4.19 -18.79
CA TRP A 100 25.91 4.89 -19.61
C TRP A 100 25.59 4.70 -21.09
N MET A 101 25.35 5.78 -21.82
CA MET A 101 25.04 5.74 -23.25
C MET A 101 26.27 6.12 -24.05
N GLU A 102 26.68 5.26 -24.97
CA GLU A 102 27.82 5.49 -25.87
C GLU A 102 27.59 4.81 -27.22
N ALA A 103 28.39 5.18 -28.22
CA ALA A 103 28.29 4.61 -29.55
C ALA A 103 28.65 3.11 -29.56
N HIS A 104 27.88 2.31 -30.30
CA HIS A 104 28.13 0.87 -30.56
C HIS A 104 28.06 -0.08 -29.34
N TYR A 105 27.84 0.41 -28.12
CA TYR A 105 27.72 -0.42 -26.92
C TYR A 105 26.38 -0.22 -26.20
N GLN A 106 25.81 -1.34 -25.72
CA GLN A 106 24.63 -1.33 -24.86
C GLN A 106 25.05 -1.65 -23.42
N ASN A 107 25.23 -0.61 -22.62
CA ASN A 107 25.57 -0.78 -21.21
C ASN A 107 24.36 -1.25 -20.38
N SER A 108 24.64 -2.07 -19.38
CA SER A 108 23.66 -2.42 -18.36
C SER A 108 23.38 -1.26 -17.38
N SER A 109 22.23 -1.30 -16.72
CA SER A 109 21.90 -0.35 -15.65
C SER A 109 22.83 -0.52 -14.45
N ARG A 110 23.27 0.59 -13.87
CA ARG A 110 24.22 0.67 -12.74
C ARG A 110 23.60 1.36 -11.53
N ASN A 111 24.29 1.30 -10.40
CA ASN A 111 23.94 1.96 -9.13
C ASN A 111 22.58 1.47 -8.60
N ARG A 112 22.50 0.19 -8.20
CA ARG A 112 21.27 -0.34 -7.60
C ARG A 112 21.25 0.13 -6.13
N PRO A 113 20.22 0.85 -5.66
CA PRO A 113 20.23 1.39 -4.29
C PRO A 113 20.44 0.34 -3.20
N ILE A 114 20.03 -0.91 -3.44
CA ILE A 114 20.20 -2.02 -2.49
C ILE A 114 21.68 -2.43 -2.28
N GLU A 115 22.56 -2.12 -3.23
CA GLU A 115 24.00 -2.43 -3.12
C GLU A 115 24.64 -1.60 -2.00
N ASP A 116 24.21 -0.34 -1.86
CA ASP A 116 24.65 0.61 -0.83
C ASP A 116 23.82 0.54 0.47
N ALA A 117 22.77 -0.29 0.51
CA ALA A 117 21.90 -0.40 1.67
C ALA A 117 22.56 -1.17 2.83
N THR A 118 22.31 -0.68 4.05
CA THR A 118 22.69 -1.38 5.28
C THR A 118 22.03 -2.76 5.37
N THR A 119 22.57 -3.65 6.21
CA THR A 119 21.99 -4.99 6.44
C THR A 119 20.51 -4.91 6.84
N ALA A 120 20.14 -3.94 7.69
CA ALA A 120 18.74 -3.71 8.08
C ALA A 120 17.88 -3.26 6.90
N GLY A 121 18.39 -2.38 6.03
CA GLY A 121 17.68 -1.92 4.83
C GLY A 121 17.36 -3.04 3.82
N ARG A 122 18.08 -4.17 3.87
CA ARG A 122 17.84 -5.34 3.01
C ARG A 122 16.70 -6.24 3.49
N PHE A 123 16.28 -6.14 4.76
CA PHE A 123 15.17 -6.94 5.31
C PHE A 123 13.78 -6.41 4.93
N GLY A 124 13.72 -5.18 4.40
CA GLY A 124 12.48 -4.56 3.97
C GLY A 124 12.43 -3.09 4.36
N GLU A 125 11.85 -2.31 3.48
CA GLU A 125 11.65 -0.88 3.68
C GLU A 125 10.23 -0.65 4.20
N LEU A 126 10.08 0.19 5.23
CA LEU A 126 8.75 0.57 5.72
C LEU A 126 8.08 1.47 4.67
N THR A 127 7.17 0.89 3.89
CA THR A 127 6.36 1.58 2.89
C THR A 127 4.88 1.47 3.23
N ALA A 128 4.06 2.40 2.73
CA ALA A 128 2.61 2.30 2.89
C ALA A 128 2.09 0.98 2.28
N ALA A 129 2.67 0.53 1.16
CA ALA A 129 2.35 -0.77 0.57
C ALA A 129 2.63 -1.94 1.52
N THR A 130 3.78 -1.99 2.22
CA THR A 130 4.05 -3.07 3.18
C THR A 130 3.03 -3.13 4.30
N VAL A 131 2.58 -1.97 4.81
CA VAL A 131 1.53 -1.91 5.85
C VAL A 131 0.18 -2.40 5.30
N LEU A 132 -0.19 -1.94 4.09
CA LEU A 132 -1.44 -2.34 3.42
C LEU A 132 -1.45 -3.82 3.03
N GLN A 133 -0.33 -4.39 2.59
CA GLN A 133 -0.26 -5.76 2.11
C GLN A 133 -0.07 -6.79 3.23
N LEU A 134 0.61 -6.42 4.32
CA LEU A 134 0.93 -7.36 5.39
C LEU A 134 0.08 -7.15 6.64
N LEU A 135 -0.07 -5.90 7.11
CA LEU A 135 -0.70 -5.62 8.41
C LEU A 135 -2.22 -5.45 8.33
N VAL A 136 -2.71 -4.81 7.27
CA VAL A 136 -4.17 -4.62 7.10
C VAL A 136 -4.92 -5.94 6.97
N PRO A 137 -4.46 -6.96 6.21
CA PRO A 137 -5.11 -8.27 6.17
C PRO A 137 -5.18 -8.95 7.53
N LEU A 138 -4.15 -8.79 8.37
CA LEU A 138 -4.16 -9.30 9.74
C LEU A 138 -5.24 -8.62 10.58
N VAL A 139 -5.46 -7.32 10.40
CA VAL A 139 -6.59 -6.63 11.04
C VAL A 139 -7.92 -7.13 10.51
N VAL A 140 -8.05 -7.35 9.20
CA VAL A 140 -9.27 -7.90 8.61
C VAL A 140 -9.60 -9.27 9.24
N ILE A 141 -8.59 -10.14 9.40
CA ILE A 141 -8.74 -11.42 10.08
C ILE A 141 -9.13 -11.23 11.54
N LEU A 142 -8.43 -10.35 12.28
CA LEU A 142 -8.73 -10.03 13.68
C LEU A 142 -10.16 -9.50 13.88
N LEU A 143 -10.69 -8.78 12.91
CA LEU A 143 -12.05 -8.26 12.95
C LEU A 143 -13.09 -9.33 12.62
N ALA A 144 -12.79 -10.24 11.70
CA ALA A 144 -13.78 -11.16 11.14
C ALA A 144 -13.79 -12.56 11.79
N PHE A 145 -12.70 -12.99 12.45
CA PHE A 145 -12.58 -14.38 12.93
C PHE A 145 -13.68 -14.78 13.92
N ALA A 146 -14.15 -13.86 14.76
CA ALA A 146 -15.21 -14.13 15.73
C ALA A 146 -16.62 -13.79 15.22
N ALA A 147 -16.76 -13.24 14.01
CA ALA A 147 -18.01 -12.64 13.53
C ALA A 147 -19.22 -13.60 13.55
N PHE A 148 -19.01 -14.87 13.20
CA PHE A 148 -20.03 -15.92 13.32
C PHE A 148 -19.72 -16.92 14.43
N ALA A 149 -18.45 -17.31 14.57
CA ALA A 149 -18.04 -18.29 15.56
C ALA A 149 -18.32 -17.82 17.01
N GLY A 150 -18.09 -16.54 17.31
CA GLY A 150 -18.36 -15.98 18.64
C GLY A 150 -19.86 -15.94 18.98
N GLU A 151 -20.71 -15.54 18.03
CA GLU A 151 -22.16 -15.57 18.23
C GLU A 151 -22.71 -17.00 18.33
N ARG A 152 -22.04 -17.96 17.68
CA ARG A 152 -22.38 -19.37 17.78
C ARG A 152 -22.05 -19.92 19.17
N GLU A 153 -20.88 -19.58 19.72
CA GLU A 153 -20.49 -19.95 21.08
C GLU A 153 -21.43 -19.36 22.13
N GLN A 154 -21.81 -18.09 21.96
CA GLN A 154 -22.72 -17.39 22.89
C GLN A 154 -24.20 -17.80 22.70
N GLY A 155 -24.52 -18.60 21.68
CA GLY A 155 -25.88 -19.03 21.35
C GLY A 155 -26.76 -17.97 20.67
N THR A 156 -26.28 -16.73 20.55
CA THR A 156 -27.04 -15.60 19.96
C THR A 156 -27.31 -15.80 18.46
N LEU A 157 -26.44 -16.51 17.74
CA LEU A 157 -26.68 -16.84 16.33
C LEU A 157 -27.94 -17.68 16.13
N ARG A 158 -28.21 -18.64 17.02
CA ARG A 158 -29.42 -19.49 16.94
C ARG A 158 -30.67 -18.67 17.23
N GLN A 159 -30.60 -17.75 18.18
CA GLN A 159 -31.70 -16.83 18.52
C GLN A 159 -32.04 -15.89 17.36
N LEU A 160 -31.03 -15.34 16.66
CA LEU A 160 -31.25 -14.49 15.49
C LEU A 160 -31.94 -15.27 14.36
N LEU A 161 -31.51 -16.52 14.13
CA LEU A 161 -32.13 -17.38 13.12
C LEU A 161 -33.56 -17.79 13.48
N SER A 162 -33.87 -18.04 14.76
CA SER A 162 -35.24 -18.36 15.20
C SER A 162 -36.21 -17.19 15.07
N LEU A 163 -35.70 -15.95 15.07
CA LEU A 163 -36.47 -14.73 14.80
C LEU A 163 -36.71 -14.49 13.29
N GLY A 164 -36.33 -15.43 12.42
CA GLY A 164 -36.54 -15.35 10.98
C GLY A 164 -35.53 -14.46 10.24
N VAL A 165 -34.40 -14.11 10.85
CA VAL A 165 -33.35 -13.35 10.16
C VAL A 165 -32.65 -14.25 9.15
N GLY A 166 -32.74 -13.90 7.86
CA GLY A 166 -32.11 -14.66 6.78
C GLY A 166 -30.57 -14.68 6.88
N ARG A 167 -29.96 -15.83 6.55
CA ARG A 167 -28.50 -16.04 6.58
C ARG A 167 -27.73 -15.06 5.69
N GLU A 168 -28.27 -14.74 4.52
CA GLU A 168 -27.68 -13.75 3.60
C GLU A 168 -27.63 -12.35 4.23
N LYS A 169 -28.71 -11.94 4.93
CA LYS A 169 -28.77 -10.65 5.61
C LYS A 169 -27.75 -10.57 6.75
N LEU A 170 -27.51 -11.69 7.45
CA LEU A 170 -26.46 -11.78 8.46
C LEU A 170 -25.07 -11.64 7.83
N ALA A 171 -24.78 -12.37 6.76
CA ALA A 171 -23.49 -12.32 6.07
C ALA A 171 -23.18 -10.93 5.50
N VAL A 172 -24.10 -10.35 4.73
CA VAL A 172 -23.92 -9.02 4.15
C VAL A 172 -23.88 -7.94 5.24
N GLY A 173 -24.73 -8.05 6.25
CA GLY A 173 -24.76 -7.10 7.37
C GLY A 173 -23.44 -7.11 8.15
N LYS A 174 -22.90 -8.30 8.45
CA LYS A 174 -21.59 -8.44 9.09
C LYS A 174 -20.49 -7.87 8.20
N ALA A 175 -20.38 -8.33 6.96
CA ALA A 175 -19.39 -7.83 6.02
C ALA A 175 -19.41 -6.30 5.90
N ALA A 176 -20.59 -5.68 5.78
CA ALA A 176 -20.73 -4.23 5.71
C ALA A 176 -20.29 -3.51 7.00
N GLY A 177 -20.61 -4.05 8.17
CA GLY A 177 -20.17 -3.48 9.45
C GLY A 177 -18.65 -3.54 9.63
N ILE A 178 -18.03 -4.68 9.30
CA ILE A 178 -16.58 -4.85 9.34
C ILE A 178 -15.90 -3.92 8.32
N ALA A 179 -16.42 -3.88 7.09
CA ALA A 179 -15.91 -3.00 6.05
C ALA A 179 -16.01 -1.52 6.44
N ALA A 180 -17.09 -1.10 7.12
CA ALA A 180 -17.23 0.25 7.63
C ALA A 180 -16.19 0.59 8.72
N ALA A 181 -15.92 -0.35 9.64
CA ALA A 181 -14.90 -0.18 10.67
C ALA A 181 -13.49 -0.05 10.04
N LEU A 182 -13.20 -0.90 9.05
CA LEU A 182 -11.97 -0.83 8.28
C LEU A 182 -11.86 0.48 7.47
N ALA A 183 -12.97 0.93 6.86
CA ALA A 183 -13.01 2.18 6.12
C ALA A 183 -12.74 3.39 7.02
N ALA A 184 -13.22 3.39 8.27
CA ALA A 184 -12.92 4.46 9.23
C ALA A 184 -11.41 4.62 9.50
N LEU A 185 -10.63 3.54 9.36
CA LEU A 185 -9.18 3.56 9.44
C LEU A 185 -8.51 3.94 8.11
N LEU A 186 -8.93 3.31 7.01
CA LEU A 186 -8.22 3.40 5.72
C LEU A 186 -8.58 4.64 4.91
N VAL A 187 -9.80 5.17 5.01
CA VAL A 187 -10.22 6.35 4.25
C VAL A 187 -9.40 7.58 4.63
N PRO A 188 -9.21 7.93 5.92
CA PRO A 188 -8.34 9.05 6.29
C PRO A 188 -6.89 8.86 5.79
N ALA A 189 -6.33 7.65 5.91
CA ALA A 189 -4.99 7.36 5.39
C ALA A 189 -4.90 7.52 3.87
N THR A 190 -5.97 7.13 3.15
CA THR A 190 -6.06 7.29 1.69
C THR A 190 -6.13 8.77 1.31
N ILE A 191 -6.89 9.58 2.03
CA ILE A 191 -6.96 11.05 1.83
C ILE A 191 -5.57 11.66 2.02
N ILE A 192 -4.85 11.27 3.07
CA ILE A 192 -3.46 11.71 3.30
C ILE A 192 -2.56 11.29 2.13
N GLY A 193 -2.69 10.06 1.63
CA GLY A 193 -1.95 9.57 0.46
C GLY A 193 -2.25 10.35 -0.83
N VAL A 194 -3.51 10.71 -1.07
CA VAL A 194 -3.90 11.57 -2.21
C VAL A 194 -3.31 12.97 -2.06
N LEU A 195 -3.38 13.55 -0.86
CA LEU A 195 -2.79 14.86 -0.58
C LEU A 195 -1.27 14.82 -0.78
N ALA A 196 -0.60 13.77 -0.30
CA ALA A 196 0.82 13.54 -0.52
C ALA A 196 1.16 13.46 -2.01
N LEU A 197 0.38 12.73 -2.82
CA LEU A 197 0.58 12.68 -4.27
C LEU A 197 0.49 14.08 -4.87
N VAL A 198 -0.56 14.83 -4.56
CA VAL A 198 -0.80 16.18 -5.13
C VAL A 198 0.31 17.16 -4.73
N LEU A 199 0.80 17.09 -3.48
CA LEU A 199 1.84 18.00 -2.98
C LEU A 199 3.25 17.62 -3.45
N ALA A 200 3.54 16.33 -3.63
CA ALA A 200 4.88 15.84 -3.96
C ALA A 200 5.20 15.88 -5.47
N THR A 201 4.21 16.11 -6.34
CA THR A 201 4.39 15.99 -7.79
C THR A 201 3.84 17.22 -8.54
N SER A 202 4.28 17.40 -9.79
CA SER A 202 3.72 18.44 -10.66
C SER A 202 2.28 18.08 -11.06
N ARG A 203 1.49 19.07 -11.50
CA ARG A 203 0.11 18.84 -11.96
C ARG A 203 0.01 17.70 -12.99
N ASP A 204 0.90 17.68 -13.97
CA ASP A 204 0.94 16.62 -14.99
C ASP A 204 1.33 15.26 -14.39
N GLY A 205 2.26 15.26 -13.44
CA GLY A 205 2.63 14.06 -12.68
C GLY A 205 1.47 13.53 -11.81
N ALA A 206 0.63 14.41 -11.29
CA ALA A 206 -0.52 14.06 -10.46
C ALA A 206 -1.62 13.43 -11.32
N LEU A 207 -1.90 14.03 -12.48
CA LEU A 207 -2.85 13.48 -13.45
C LEU A 207 -2.39 12.12 -13.99
N ALA A 208 -1.11 12.00 -14.35
CA ALA A 208 -0.52 10.73 -14.77
C ALA A 208 -0.49 9.68 -13.63
N GLY A 209 -0.42 10.12 -12.38
CA GLY A 209 -0.48 9.28 -11.19
C GLY A 209 -1.90 8.87 -10.80
N ALA A 210 -2.90 9.69 -11.08
CA ALA A 210 -4.28 9.51 -10.61
C ALA A 210 -4.90 8.19 -11.11
N GLY A 211 -4.74 7.87 -12.40
CA GLY A 211 -5.25 6.60 -12.95
C GLY A 211 -4.60 5.38 -12.29
N ARG A 212 -3.29 5.44 -12.03
CA ARG A 212 -2.55 4.37 -11.31
C ARG A 212 -2.98 4.29 -9.85
N PHE A 213 -3.23 5.43 -9.19
CA PHE A 213 -3.71 5.48 -7.81
C PHE A 213 -5.11 4.89 -7.70
N ALA A 214 -6.01 5.22 -8.63
CA ALA A 214 -7.36 4.65 -8.70
C ALA A 214 -7.33 3.14 -8.92
N PHE A 215 -6.48 2.67 -9.83
CA PHE A 215 -6.27 1.23 -10.05
C PHE A 215 -5.74 0.55 -8.77
N LEU A 216 -4.74 1.15 -8.11
CA LEU A 216 -4.18 0.64 -6.86
C LEU A 216 -5.24 0.58 -5.73
N ALA A 217 -6.04 1.64 -5.59
CA ALA A 217 -7.12 1.68 -4.61
C ALA A 217 -8.16 0.59 -4.88
N LEU A 218 -8.54 0.38 -6.15
CA LEU A 218 -9.43 -0.70 -6.54
C LEU A 218 -8.81 -2.08 -6.24
N SER A 219 -7.54 -2.28 -6.55
CA SER A 219 -6.83 -3.53 -6.24
C SER A 219 -6.83 -3.83 -4.75
N TYR A 220 -6.55 -2.82 -3.89
CA TYR A 220 -6.61 -3.00 -2.44
C TYR A 220 -8.03 -3.23 -1.93
N LEU A 221 -9.04 -2.58 -2.49
CA LEU A 221 -10.44 -2.84 -2.15
C LEU A 221 -10.84 -4.29 -2.47
N LEU A 222 -10.46 -4.80 -3.64
CA LEU A 222 -10.71 -6.20 -4.02
C LEU A 222 -9.93 -7.16 -3.13
N TYR A 223 -8.67 -6.86 -2.83
CA TYR A 223 -7.83 -7.67 -1.96
C TYR A 223 -8.38 -7.75 -0.53
N PHE A 224 -8.75 -6.62 0.08
CA PHE A 224 -9.34 -6.59 1.42
C PHE A 224 -10.73 -7.21 1.44
N GLY A 225 -11.52 -7.01 0.39
CA GLY A 225 -12.81 -7.68 0.22
C GLY A 225 -12.67 -9.21 0.16
N ALA A 226 -11.68 -9.70 -0.58
CA ALA A 226 -11.37 -11.13 -0.65
C ALA A 226 -10.91 -11.68 0.71
N MET A 227 -9.99 -10.99 1.40
CA MET A 227 -9.54 -11.37 2.74
C MET A 227 -10.69 -11.38 3.75
N LEU A 228 -11.58 -10.38 3.70
CA LEU A 228 -12.77 -10.32 4.53
C LEU A 228 -13.71 -11.48 4.25
N GLY A 229 -13.95 -11.80 2.98
CA GLY A 229 -14.75 -12.94 2.56
C GLY A 229 -14.19 -14.26 3.09
N VAL A 230 -12.89 -14.49 2.95
CA VAL A 230 -12.21 -15.68 3.47
C VAL A 230 -12.33 -15.77 5.01
N ALA A 231 -12.05 -14.67 5.72
CA ALA A 231 -12.12 -14.66 7.17
C ALA A 231 -13.55 -14.87 7.70
N LEU A 232 -14.56 -14.29 7.05
CA LEU A 232 -15.97 -14.53 7.37
C LEU A 232 -16.39 -15.98 7.07
N ALA A 233 -15.94 -16.55 5.95
CA ALA A 233 -16.21 -17.94 5.61
C ALA A 233 -15.60 -18.90 6.66
N ALA A 234 -14.35 -18.65 7.08
CA ALA A 234 -13.71 -19.40 8.15
C ALA A 234 -14.50 -19.27 9.47
N SER A 235 -14.92 -18.06 9.85
CA SER A 235 -15.75 -17.84 11.05
C SER A 235 -17.10 -18.55 10.98
N ALA A 236 -17.70 -18.61 9.79
CA ALA A 236 -18.94 -19.33 9.57
C ALA A 236 -18.76 -20.84 9.66
N PHE A 237 -17.62 -21.39 9.20
CA PHE A 237 -17.33 -22.82 9.15
C PHE A 237 -16.96 -23.41 10.52
N PHE A 238 -16.08 -22.74 11.27
CA PHE A 238 -15.58 -23.27 12.54
C PHE A 238 -16.55 -23.01 13.71
N ARG A 239 -16.50 -23.90 14.71
CA ARG A 239 -17.43 -23.86 15.86
C ARG A 239 -17.07 -22.81 16.89
N THR A 240 -15.78 -22.57 17.09
CA THR A 240 -15.26 -21.68 18.14
C THR A 240 -14.40 -20.57 17.55
N ALA A 241 -14.44 -19.37 18.14
CA ALA A 241 -13.64 -18.24 17.70
C ALA A 241 -12.14 -18.56 17.80
N ARG A 242 -11.73 -19.30 18.85
CA ARG A 242 -10.36 -19.79 18.99
C ARG A 242 -9.95 -20.69 17.82
N THR A 243 -10.79 -21.65 17.44
CA THR A 243 -10.46 -22.53 16.30
C THR A 243 -10.43 -21.78 14.99
N THR A 244 -11.26 -20.75 14.78
CA THR A 244 -11.22 -19.94 13.57
C THR A 244 -9.90 -19.19 13.41
N LEU A 245 -9.30 -18.73 14.51
CA LEU A 245 -8.08 -17.93 14.45
C LEU A 245 -6.81 -18.77 14.23
N VAL A 246 -6.80 -20.02 14.69
CA VAL A 246 -5.59 -20.87 14.74
C VAL A 246 -5.55 -21.91 13.62
N ALA A 247 -6.69 -22.28 13.05
CA ALA A 247 -6.79 -23.27 11.97
C ALA A 247 -6.46 -22.65 10.61
#